data_AF-A0A8H4UZT1-F1
#
_entry.id   AF-A0A8H4UZT1-F1
#
_cell.length_a   1.000
_cell.length_b   1.000
_cell.length_c   1.000
_cell.angle_alpha   90.00
_cell.angle_beta   90.00
_cell.angle_gamma   90.00
#
_symmetry.space_group_name_H-M   'P 1'
#
loop_
_entity.id
_entity.type
_entity.pdbx_description
1 polymer ?
#
loop_
_entity_poly.entity_id
_entity_poly.type
_entity_poly.pdbx_seq_one_letter_code
_entity_poly.pdbx_strand_id
1 'polypeptide(L)'
;MRDATRGVVWEETIILLPDKVRYVFLSATIPNAMQFAEWIVNLHHQPCHVVYTDFRPTPLQHYFFPAGAEGIHLVVDEKGVFREDNFQKAMSTIAENKGDDPANALANRKGKGKDKKFNKGANKGPSDIFKIVKMIMLRSYNPVIVFSFSKRECEANALQMSKMAFNDDSEKEMVSKVFNSAIEMLSEEDRQLKQIQNLLPLLRRGIGIHHG
;
A
#
# COMPACT_ATOMS: atom_id res chain seq x y z
N MET A 1 -7.36 -8.08 -19.09
CA MET A 1 -8.64 -7.64 -19.68
C MET A 1 -9.24 -6.40 -19.05
N ARG A 2 -9.36 -6.24 -17.72
CA ARG A 2 -10.06 -5.08 -17.12
C ARG A 2 -9.37 -3.71 -17.26
N ASP A 3 -8.11 -3.67 -17.66
CA ASP A 3 -7.40 -2.41 -17.95
C ASP A 3 -7.94 -1.83 -19.27
N ALA A 4 -8.51 -0.63 -19.25
CA ALA A 4 -9.14 -0.03 -20.43
C ALA A 4 -8.16 0.19 -21.60
N THR A 5 -6.87 0.35 -21.32
CA THR A 5 -5.84 0.66 -22.33
C THR A 5 -5.09 -0.58 -22.79
N ARG A 6 -4.79 -1.51 -21.89
CA ARG A 6 -3.98 -2.72 -22.15
C ARG A 6 -4.80 -3.99 -22.21
N GLY A 7 -6.08 -3.92 -21.85
CA GLY A 7 -7.00 -5.05 -21.79
C GLY A 7 -7.30 -5.65 -23.14
N VAL A 8 -7.44 -4.81 -24.16
CA VAL A 8 -7.75 -5.20 -25.55
C VAL A 8 -6.73 -6.19 -26.12
N VAL A 9 -5.44 -6.00 -25.82
CA VAL A 9 -4.36 -6.87 -26.28
C VAL A 9 -4.57 -8.31 -25.80
N TRP A 10 -5.07 -8.50 -24.58
CA TRP A 10 -5.37 -9.84 -24.07
C TRP A 10 -6.54 -10.49 -24.82
N GLU A 11 -7.59 -9.75 -25.15
CA GLU A 11 -8.73 -10.30 -25.88
C GLU A 11 -8.35 -10.67 -27.30
N GLU A 12 -7.70 -9.75 -28.02
CA GLU A 12 -7.25 -9.96 -29.39
C GLU A 12 -6.26 -11.12 -29.48
N THR A 13 -5.31 -11.21 -28.55
CA THR A 13 -4.34 -12.34 -28.53
C THR A 13 -5.06 -13.66 -28.35
N ILE A 14 -6.06 -13.74 -27.47
CA ILE A 14 -6.84 -14.97 -27.28
C ILE A 14 -7.64 -15.29 -28.55
N ILE A 15 -8.37 -14.32 -29.11
CA ILE A 15 -9.17 -14.50 -30.34
C ILE A 15 -8.33 -14.96 -31.54
N LEU A 16 -7.12 -14.43 -31.70
CA LEU A 16 -6.26 -14.76 -32.83
C LEU A 16 -5.47 -16.06 -32.66
N LEU A 17 -5.47 -16.66 -31.47
CA LEU A 17 -4.75 -17.93 -31.25
C LEU A 17 -5.48 -19.09 -31.96
N PRO A 18 -4.74 -20.01 -32.62
CA PRO A 18 -5.35 -21.15 -33.28
C PRO A 18 -6.09 -22.07 -32.30
N ASP A 19 -7.24 -22.59 -32.73
CA ASP A 19 -8.08 -23.45 -31.88
C ASP A 19 -7.34 -24.66 -31.32
N LYS A 20 -6.33 -25.20 -32.00
CA LYS A 20 -5.57 -26.37 -31.52
C LYS A 20 -4.77 -26.11 -30.23
N VAL A 21 -4.50 -24.84 -29.87
CA VAL A 21 -3.71 -24.47 -28.69
C VAL A 21 -4.51 -24.73 -27.41
N ARG A 22 -3.86 -25.26 -26.38
CA ARG A 22 -4.45 -25.40 -25.03
C ARG A 22 -4.02 -24.24 -24.15
N TYR A 23 -4.97 -23.74 -23.35
CA TYR A 23 -4.77 -22.58 -22.50
C TYR A 23 -4.56 -22.98 -21.04
N VAL A 24 -3.76 -22.17 -20.33
CA VAL A 24 -3.69 -22.17 -18.87
C VAL A 24 -3.88 -20.73 -18.41
N PHE A 25 -4.96 -20.48 -17.66
CA PHE A 25 -5.28 -19.15 -17.15
C PHE A 25 -4.99 -19.08 -15.65
N LEU A 26 -4.10 -18.18 -15.26
CA LEU A 26 -3.83 -17.85 -13.87
C LEU A 26 -4.42 -16.47 -13.57
N SER A 27 -5.41 -16.42 -12.69
CA SER A 27 -6.13 -15.19 -12.33
C SER A 27 -6.24 -15.07 -10.82
N ALA A 28 -6.37 -13.83 -10.34
CA ALA A 28 -6.91 -13.57 -9.02
C ALA A 28 -8.38 -14.01 -8.93
N THR A 29 -8.89 -14.10 -7.71
CA THR A 29 -10.27 -14.46 -7.41
C THR A 29 -11.24 -13.48 -8.07
N ILE A 30 -12.05 -13.97 -9.01
CA ILE A 30 -13.07 -13.17 -9.72
C ILE A 30 -14.43 -13.88 -9.65
N PRO A 31 -15.53 -13.15 -9.41
CA PRO A 31 -16.86 -13.76 -9.27
C PRO A 31 -17.40 -14.33 -10.60
N ASN A 32 -16.90 -13.84 -11.74
CA ASN A 32 -17.39 -14.20 -13.07
C ASN A 32 -16.47 -15.19 -13.82
N ALA A 33 -15.72 -16.03 -13.09
CA ALA A 33 -14.78 -16.99 -13.69
C ALA A 33 -15.45 -17.97 -14.67
N MET A 34 -16.69 -18.41 -14.37
CA MET A 34 -17.46 -19.30 -15.26
C MET A 34 -17.81 -18.63 -16.60
N GLN A 35 -18.26 -17.37 -16.57
CA GLN A 35 -18.57 -16.62 -17.80
C GLN A 35 -17.34 -16.48 -18.70
N PHE A 36 -16.17 -16.26 -18.08
CA PHE A 36 -14.91 -16.21 -18.83
C PHE A 36 -14.60 -17.56 -19.49
N ALA A 37 -14.75 -18.68 -18.78
CA ALA A 37 -14.53 -20.01 -19.35
C ALA A 37 -15.53 -20.34 -20.47
N GLU A 38 -16.80 -19.98 -20.31
CA GLU A 38 -17.84 -20.15 -21.35
C GLU A 38 -17.48 -19.39 -22.63
N TRP A 39 -16.96 -18.18 -22.50
CA TRP A 39 -16.47 -17.40 -23.64
C TRP A 39 -15.33 -18.12 -24.36
N ILE A 40 -14.35 -18.69 -23.63
CA ILE A 40 -13.26 -19.49 -24.20
C ILE A 40 -13.78 -20.75 -24.91
N VAL A 41 -14.73 -21.47 -24.30
CA VAL A 41 -15.33 -22.66 -24.91
C VAL A 41 -16.05 -22.32 -26.21
N ASN A 42 -16.79 -21.21 -26.22
CA ASN A 42 -17.51 -20.76 -27.42
C ASN A 42 -16.53 -20.34 -28.53
N LEU A 43 -15.46 -19.63 -28.17
CA LEU A 43 -14.49 -19.08 -29.11
C LEU A 43 -13.61 -20.13 -29.79
N HIS A 44 -13.08 -21.10 -29.02
CA HIS A 44 -12.13 -22.09 -29.53
C HIS A 44 -12.69 -23.52 -29.65
N HIS A 45 -13.98 -23.72 -29.35
CA HIS A 45 -14.66 -25.02 -29.40
C HIS A 45 -13.95 -26.12 -28.59
N GLN A 46 -13.44 -25.77 -27.41
CA GLN A 46 -12.69 -26.67 -26.54
C GLN A 46 -13.13 -26.56 -25.07
N PRO A 47 -13.11 -27.67 -24.30
CA PRO A 47 -13.40 -27.61 -22.87
C PRO A 47 -12.44 -26.66 -22.13
N CYS A 48 -12.99 -25.80 -21.29
CA CYS A 48 -12.25 -24.93 -20.39
C CYS A 48 -12.71 -25.19 -18.95
N HIS A 49 -11.81 -25.73 -18.12
CA HIS A 49 -12.12 -26.06 -16.73
C HIS A 49 -11.86 -24.87 -15.81
N VAL A 50 -12.77 -24.63 -14.86
CA VAL A 50 -12.60 -23.59 -13.83
C VAL A 50 -12.26 -24.26 -12.52
N VAL A 51 -11.09 -23.91 -11.96
CA VAL A 51 -10.70 -24.26 -10.60
C VAL A 51 -10.71 -22.97 -9.79
N TYR A 52 -11.68 -22.86 -8.87
CA TYR A 52 -11.90 -21.67 -8.05
C TYR A 52 -11.63 -21.98 -6.58
N THR A 53 -11.07 -21.02 -5.85
CA THR A 53 -10.90 -21.13 -4.41
C THR A 53 -10.89 -19.76 -3.74
N ASP A 54 -11.58 -19.65 -2.60
CA ASP A 54 -11.47 -18.53 -1.67
C ASP A 54 -10.47 -18.82 -0.53
N PHE A 55 -9.80 -19.96 -0.58
CA PHE A 55 -8.83 -20.35 0.44
C PHE A 55 -7.64 -19.39 0.44
N ARG A 56 -7.39 -18.80 1.61
CA ARG A 56 -6.22 -17.95 1.85
C ARG A 56 -5.26 -18.67 2.81
N PRO A 57 -4.02 -19.01 2.37
CA PRO A 57 -3.05 -19.71 3.22
C PRO A 57 -2.64 -18.96 4.49
N THR A 58 -2.60 -17.63 4.43
CA THR A 58 -2.27 -16.76 5.59
C THR A 58 -3.49 -15.89 5.91
N PRO A 59 -4.22 -16.16 7.01
CA PRO A 59 -5.35 -15.35 7.43
C PRO A 59 -4.95 -13.87 7.60
N LEU A 60 -5.86 -12.96 7.25
CA LEU A 60 -5.61 -11.52 7.35
C LEU A 60 -6.45 -10.91 8.46
N GLN A 61 -5.87 -9.92 9.13
CA GLN A 61 -6.56 -9.05 10.06
C GLN A 61 -6.52 -7.63 9.49
N HIS A 62 -7.69 -6.97 9.43
CA HIS A 62 -7.79 -5.63 8.89
C HIS A 62 -7.90 -4.63 10.03
N TYR A 63 -6.95 -3.70 10.07
CA TYR A 63 -6.92 -2.63 11.06
C TYR A 63 -7.22 -1.28 10.41
N PHE A 64 -7.83 -0.39 11.18
CA PHE A 64 -8.09 0.98 10.79
C PHE A 64 -7.34 1.95 11.69
N PHE A 65 -6.63 2.90 11.09
CA PHE A 65 -5.89 3.95 11.78
C PHE A 65 -6.55 5.31 11.48
N PRO A 66 -7.29 5.89 12.43
CA PRO A 66 -7.86 7.22 12.28
C PRO A 66 -6.77 8.29 12.17
N ALA A 67 -6.93 9.25 11.26
CA ALA A 67 -5.97 10.35 11.12
C ALA A 67 -5.85 11.14 12.43
N GLY A 68 -4.60 11.38 12.86
CA GLY A 68 -4.31 12.06 14.14
C GLY A 68 -4.49 11.22 15.40
N ALA A 69 -4.88 9.95 15.29
CA ALA A 69 -4.97 9.06 16.46
C ALA A 69 -3.60 8.50 16.88
N GLU A 70 -3.60 7.81 18.03
CA GLU A 70 -2.43 7.10 18.57
C GLU A 70 -2.56 5.57 18.46
N GLY A 71 -3.67 5.05 17.92
CA GLY A 71 -4.00 3.62 17.94
C GLY A 71 -4.60 3.09 16.64
N ILE A 72 -4.53 1.75 16.50
CA ILE A 72 -5.18 0.99 15.43
C ILE A 72 -6.38 0.21 15.98
N HIS A 73 -7.43 0.09 15.18
CA HIS A 73 -8.66 -0.62 15.53
C HIS A 73 -8.85 -1.84 14.64
N LEU A 74 -8.97 -3.04 15.20
CA LEU A 74 -9.28 -4.25 14.43
C LEU A 74 -10.73 -4.17 13.92
N VAL A 75 -10.91 -4.03 12.61
CA VAL A 75 -12.23 -3.90 11.98
C VAL A 75 -12.70 -5.19 11.31
N VAL A 76 -11.78 -6.04 10.85
CA VAL A 76 -12.11 -7.39 10.36
C VAL A 76 -11.09 -8.36 10.94
N ASP A 77 -11.58 -9.42 11.59
CA ASP A 77 -10.70 -10.45 12.15
C ASP A 77 -10.28 -11.51 11.11
N GLU A 78 -9.43 -12.44 11.55
CA GLU A 78 -8.89 -13.53 10.73
C GLU A 78 -9.95 -14.48 10.15
N LYS A 79 -11.17 -14.46 10.69
CA LYS A 79 -12.32 -15.25 10.21
C LYS A 79 -13.17 -14.49 9.21
N GLY A 80 -12.80 -13.25 8.86
CA GLY A 80 -13.57 -12.38 7.99
C GLY A 80 -14.77 -11.73 8.68
N VAL A 81 -14.86 -11.77 10.02
CA VAL A 81 -15.98 -11.16 10.75
C VAL A 81 -15.72 -9.67 10.96
N PHE A 82 -16.64 -8.85 10.47
CA PHE A 82 -16.61 -7.40 10.65
C PHE A 82 -16.98 -7.00 12.09
N ARG A 83 -16.21 -6.09 12.68
CA ARG A 83 -16.35 -5.60 14.06
C ARG A 83 -16.88 -4.17 14.05
N GLU A 84 -18.20 -4.04 13.94
CA GLU A 84 -18.92 -2.75 13.89
C GLU A 84 -18.53 -1.81 15.04
N ASP A 85 -18.48 -2.31 16.28
CA ASP A 85 -18.13 -1.49 17.45
C ASP A 85 -16.76 -0.80 17.33
N ASN A 86 -15.77 -1.51 16.77
CA ASN A 86 -14.43 -0.97 16.59
C ASN A 86 -14.38 0.03 15.44
N PHE A 87 -15.16 -0.20 14.39
CA PHE A 87 -15.31 0.73 13.29
C PHE A 87 -15.97 2.03 13.76
N GLN A 88 -17.05 1.96 14.54
CA GLN A 88 -17.72 3.13 15.10
C GLN A 88 -16.81 3.95 16.01
N LYS A 89 -16.01 3.29 16.87
CA LYS A 89 -14.98 3.94 17.69
C LYS A 89 -13.92 4.65 16.85
N ALA A 90 -13.45 4.00 15.77
CA ALA A 90 -12.47 4.62 14.87
C ALA A 90 -13.06 5.87 14.19
N MET A 91 -14.33 5.79 13.77
CA MET A 91 -15.04 6.91 13.13
C MET A 91 -15.31 8.06 14.10
N SER A 92 -15.62 7.80 15.38
CA SER A 92 -15.81 8.85 16.38
C SER A 92 -14.52 9.63 16.63
N THR A 93 -13.36 8.97 16.66
CA THR A 93 -12.05 9.65 16.76
C THR A 93 -11.78 10.61 15.59
N ILE A 94 -12.19 10.24 14.36
CA ILE A 94 -12.09 11.14 13.20
C ILE A 94 -13.00 12.35 13.37
N ALA A 95 -14.22 12.14 13.87
CA ALA A 95 -15.19 13.22 14.09
C ALA A 95 -14.72 14.21 15.17
N GLU A 96 -14.11 13.71 16.26
CA GLU A 96 -13.53 14.53 17.32
C GLU A 96 -12.30 15.34 16.83
N ASN A 97 -11.51 14.77 15.92
CA ASN A 97 -10.33 15.42 15.35
C ASN A 97 -10.66 16.38 14.20
N LYS A 98 -11.87 16.31 13.62
CA LYS A 98 -12.35 17.32 12.69
C LYS A 98 -12.56 18.62 13.46
N GLY A 99 -11.70 19.61 13.19
CA GLY A 99 -11.86 20.96 13.71
C GLY A 99 -13.23 21.54 13.34
N ASP A 100 -13.68 22.52 14.13
CA ASP A 100 -14.98 23.16 13.90
C ASP A 100 -15.04 23.80 12.50
N ASP A 101 -16.14 23.53 11.79
CA ASP A 101 -16.44 24.13 10.50
C ASP A 101 -16.55 25.67 10.64
N PRO A 102 -15.82 26.47 9.85
CA PRO A 102 -15.93 27.93 9.85
C PRO A 102 -17.35 28.47 9.64
N ALA A 103 -18.22 27.69 8.99
CA ALA A 103 -19.61 28.04 8.71
C ALA A 103 -20.59 27.70 9.86
N ASN A 104 -20.15 26.96 10.88
CA ASN A 104 -21.03 26.55 11.98
C ASN A 104 -21.15 27.67 13.02
N ALA A 105 -22.38 28.16 13.23
CA ALA A 105 -22.68 29.25 14.17
C ALA A 105 -22.38 28.90 15.64
N LEU A 106 -22.29 27.61 15.96
CA LEU A 106 -22.01 27.06 17.30
C LEU A 106 -20.52 26.66 17.50
N ALA A 107 -19.64 26.97 16.55
CA ALA A 107 -18.21 26.62 16.63
C ALA A 107 -17.53 27.23 17.87
N ASN A 108 -16.77 26.40 18.60
CA ASN A 108 -16.04 26.78 19.81
C ASN A 108 -14.79 27.59 19.45
N ARG A 109 -14.95 28.91 19.38
CA ARG A 109 -13.85 29.85 19.12
C ARG A 109 -12.99 30.06 20.38
N LYS A 110 -11.76 29.55 20.38
CA LYS A 110 -10.76 29.86 21.43
C LYS A 110 -10.05 31.18 21.13
N GLY A 111 -10.06 32.11 22.10
CA GLY A 111 -9.36 33.41 22.04
C GLY A 111 -10.08 34.53 22.82
N LYS A 112 -9.35 35.57 23.24
CA LYS A 112 -9.89 36.78 23.88
C LYS A 112 -10.02 37.90 22.83
N GLY A 113 -11.19 38.54 22.72
CA GLY A 113 -11.38 39.71 21.84
C GLY A 113 -11.46 39.39 20.34
N LYS A 114 -10.97 40.32 19.50
CA LYS A 114 -11.03 40.26 18.02
C LYS A 114 -10.15 39.17 17.39
N ASP A 115 -9.30 38.50 18.17
CA ASP A 115 -8.37 37.44 17.70
C ASP A 115 -8.89 36.01 17.88
N LYS A 116 -10.22 35.81 17.85
CA LYS A 116 -10.84 34.47 17.92
C LYS A 116 -10.51 33.67 16.66
N LYS A 117 -9.62 32.68 16.77
CA LYS A 117 -9.30 31.74 15.70
C LYS A 117 -10.18 30.49 15.82
N PHE A 118 -10.60 29.95 14.67
CA PHE A 118 -11.23 28.63 14.62
C PHE A 118 -10.23 27.57 15.09
N ASN A 119 -10.74 26.54 15.77
CA ASN A 119 -9.94 25.37 16.13
C ASN A 119 -9.62 24.60 14.84
N LYS A 120 -8.58 25.04 14.11
CA LYS A 120 -8.00 24.24 13.03
C LYS A 120 -7.44 22.99 13.71
N GLY A 121 -8.12 21.85 13.54
CA GLY A 121 -7.64 20.55 13.97
C GLY A 121 -6.18 20.42 13.56
N ALA A 122 -5.28 20.54 14.52
CA ALA A 122 -3.87 20.58 14.28
C ALA A 122 -3.32 19.24 14.72
N ASN A 123 -2.92 18.41 13.77
CA ASN A 123 -2.01 17.29 14.02
C ASN A 123 -0.66 17.88 14.46
N LYS A 124 -0.57 18.28 15.73
CA LYS A 124 0.68 18.64 16.39
C LYS A 124 1.38 17.35 16.78
N GLY A 125 2.15 16.77 15.86
CA GLY A 125 2.89 15.55 16.13
C GLY A 125 3.71 15.07 14.94
N PRO A 126 4.51 14.00 15.13
CA PRO A 126 5.09 13.27 14.01
C PRO A 126 3.98 12.80 13.05
N SER A 127 4.31 12.67 11.77
CA SER A 127 3.34 12.21 10.77
C SER A 127 2.73 10.87 11.15
N ASP A 128 1.47 10.66 10.79
CA ASP A 128 0.73 9.45 11.13
C ASP A 128 1.46 8.18 10.62
N ILE A 129 2.06 8.24 9.44
CA ILE A 129 2.91 7.17 8.91
C ILE A 129 4.11 6.86 9.80
N PHE A 130 4.77 7.87 10.37
CA PHE A 130 5.88 7.66 11.31
C PHE A 130 5.42 6.94 12.57
N LYS A 131 4.25 7.30 13.10
CA LYS A 131 3.65 6.64 14.27
C LYS A 131 3.33 5.18 13.94
N ILE A 132 2.73 4.92 12.78
CA ILE A 132 2.36 3.57 12.33
C ILE A 132 3.61 2.69 12.17
N VAL A 133 4.62 3.15 11.41
CA VAL A 133 5.84 2.37 11.16
C VAL A 133 6.58 2.10 12.48
N LYS A 134 6.69 3.11 13.36
CA LYS A 134 7.29 2.92 14.69
C LYS A 134 6.57 1.84 15.48
N MET A 135 5.24 1.85 15.48
CA MET A 135 4.41 0.86 16.18
C MET A 135 4.60 -0.54 15.58
N ILE A 136 4.63 -0.67 14.25
CA ILE A 136 4.88 -1.94 13.54
C ILE A 136 6.22 -2.53 13.96
N MET A 137 7.28 -1.72 14.02
CA MET A 137 8.60 -2.20 14.43
C MET A 137 8.63 -2.62 15.91
N LEU A 138 8.02 -1.83 16.80
CA LEU A 138 7.94 -2.18 18.22
C LEU A 138 7.12 -3.47 18.48
N ARG A 139 6.13 -3.75 17.62
CA ARG A 139 5.31 -4.97 17.70
C ARG A 139 5.87 -6.14 16.90
N SER A 140 7.03 -5.99 16.27
CA SER A 140 7.64 -7.02 15.42
C SER A 140 6.73 -7.48 14.27
N TYR A 141 6.02 -6.53 13.65
CA TYR A 141 5.19 -6.77 12.45
C TYR A 141 5.97 -6.53 11.14
N ASN A 142 7.31 -6.52 11.21
CA ASN A 142 8.20 -6.45 10.06
C ASN A 142 8.24 -7.80 9.32
N PRO A 143 8.37 -7.80 7.97
CA PRO A 143 8.46 -6.65 7.07
C PRO A 143 7.10 -5.98 6.79
N VAL A 144 7.12 -4.71 6.37
CA VAL A 144 5.92 -3.92 6.04
C VAL A 144 6.02 -3.31 4.64
N ILE A 145 4.91 -3.32 3.90
CA ILE A 145 4.76 -2.62 2.62
C ILE A 145 3.77 -1.47 2.82
N VAL A 146 4.18 -0.25 2.47
CA VAL A 146 3.33 0.94 2.49
C VAL A 146 3.01 1.34 1.05
N PHE A 147 1.73 1.41 0.72
CA PHE A 147 1.28 1.87 -0.58
C PHE A 147 0.98 3.37 -0.55
N SER A 148 1.43 4.08 -1.58
CA SER A 148 1.01 5.45 -1.89
C SER A 148 0.80 5.56 -3.39
N PHE A 149 -0.17 6.36 -3.82
CA PHE A 149 -0.53 6.46 -5.25
C PHE A 149 0.37 7.43 -6.02
N SER A 150 1.09 8.31 -5.33
CA SER A 150 2.01 9.28 -5.93
C SER A 150 3.46 8.86 -5.73
N LYS A 151 4.25 8.84 -6.82
CA LYS A 151 5.70 8.58 -6.78
C LYS A 151 6.41 9.51 -5.80
N ARG A 152 6.06 10.80 -5.87
CA ARG A 152 6.59 11.85 -4.97
C ARG A 152 6.22 11.58 -3.51
N GLU A 153 5.03 11.06 -3.25
CA GLU A 153 4.58 10.75 -1.88
C GLU A 153 5.33 9.53 -1.33
N CYS A 154 5.57 8.49 -2.14
CA CYS A 154 6.40 7.35 -1.76
C CYS A 154 7.79 7.80 -1.30
N GLU A 155 8.46 8.65 -2.09
CA GLU A 155 9.78 9.18 -1.74
C GLU A 155 9.74 10.07 -0.50
N ALA A 156 8.75 10.95 -0.38
CA ALA A 156 8.59 11.82 0.77
C ALA A 156 8.37 11.03 2.08
N ASN A 157 7.56 9.96 2.00
CA ASN A 157 7.30 9.05 3.12
C ASN A 157 8.57 8.31 3.55
N ALA A 158 9.36 7.81 2.60
CA ALA A 158 10.63 7.16 2.89
C ALA A 158 11.66 8.12 3.52
N LEU A 159 11.73 9.37 3.03
CA LEU A 159 12.60 10.39 3.61
C LEU A 159 12.19 10.74 5.06
N GLN A 160 10.89 10.76 5.37
CA GLN A 160 10.43 10.94 6.75
C GLN A 160 10.89 9.78 7.66
N MET A 161 10.96 8.56 7.12
CA MET A 161 11.41 7.37 7.85
C MET A 161 12.94 7.29 7.98
N SER A 162 13.71 8.06 7.22
CA SER A 162 15.19 8.01 7.21
C SER A 162 15.85 8.29 8.57
N LYS A 163 15.09 8.83 9.54
CA LYS A 163 15.54 9.02 10.94
C LYS A 163 15.60 7.71 11.74
N MET A 164 14.95 6.66 11.25
CA MET A 164 14.99 5.32 11.84
C MET A 164 16.02 4.47 11.10
N ALA A 165 16.66 3.56 11.84
CA ALA A 165 17.49 2.51 11.28
C ALA A 165 16.90 1.18 11.71
N PHE A 166 16.52 0.35 10.73
CA PHE A 166 15.94 -0.97 10.94
C PHE A 166 16.94 -2.10 10.76
N ASN A 167 18.06 -1.82 10.08
CA ASN A 167 19.14 -2.77 9.88
C ASN A 167 20.19 -2.65 10.98
N ASP A 168 20.71 -3.79 11.42
CA ASP A 168 21.94 -3.86 12.19
C ASP A 168 23.19 -3.64 11.31
N ASP A 169 24.38 -3.67 11.92
CA ASP A 169 25.62 -3.40 11.20
C ASP A 169 26.01 -4.52 10.22
N SER A 170 25.66 -5.78 10.53
CA SER A 170 25.88 -6.92 9.64
C SER A 170 24.96 -6.86 8.41
N GLU A 171 23.70 -6.48 8.61
CA GLU A 171 22.71 -6.30 7.55
C GLU A 171 23.08 -5.11 6.66
N LYS A 172 23.61 -4.02 7.22
CA LYS A 172 24.14 -2.88 6.45
C LYS A 172 25.27 -3.29 5.51
N GLU A 173 26.19 -4.12 5.98
CA GLU A 173 27.29 -4.64 5.17
C GLU A 173 26.77 -5.56 4.06
N MET A 174 25.85 -6.46 4.38
CA MET A 174 25.23 -7.35 3.41
C MET A 174 24.51 -6.56 2.30
N VAL A 175 23.68 -5.57 2.67
CA VAL A 175 22.99 -4.69 1.72
C VAL A 175 24.00 -3.98 0.82
N SER A 176 25.09 -3.47 1.38
CA SER A 176 26.11 -2.75 0.60
C SER A 176 26.85 -3.67 -0.36
N LYS A 177 27.15 -4.91 0.05
CA LYS A 177 27.79 -5.91 -0.81
C LYS A 177 26.91 -6.28 -2.00
N VAL A 178 25.63 -6.55 -1.75
CA VAL A 178 24.66 -6.88 -2.82
C VAL A 178 24.44 -5.68 -3.73
N PHE A 179 24.30 -4.47 -3.17
CA PHE A 179 24.14 -3.25 -3.95
C PHE A 179 25.34 -3.00 -4.87
N ASN A 180 26.56 -3.10 -4.34
CA ASN A 180 27.79 -2.91 -5.11
C ASN A 180 27.91 -3.93 -6.25
N SER A 181 27.60 -5.21 -5.96
CA SER A 181 27.60 -6.27 -6.97
C SER A 181 26.59 -5.99 -8.10
N ALA A 182 25.44 -5.38 -7.78
CA ALA A 182 24.41 -5.04 -8.77
C ALA A 182 24.81 -3.84 -9.64
N ILE A 183 25.38 -2.79 -9.04
CA ILE A 183 25.79 -1.59 -9.80
C ILE A 183 27.07 -1.81 -10.62
N GLU A 184 27.85 -2.86 -10.34
CA GLU A 184 29.00 -3.25 -11.15
C GLU A 184 28.65 -3.57 -12.62
N MET A 185 27.39 -3.96 -12.89
CA MET A 185 26.90 -4.17 -14.25
C MET A 185 26.67 -2.86 -15.02
N LEU A 186 26.63 -1.71 -14.33
CA LEU A 186 26.44 -0.39 -14.94
C LEU A 186 27.79 0.25 -15.31
N SER A 187 27.75 1.17 -16.28
CA SER A 187 28.90 2.00 -16.63
C SER A 187 29.32 2.90 -15.45
N GLU A 188 30.58 3.35 -15.41
CA GLU A 188 31.05 4.22 -14.32
C GLU A 188 30.26 5.54 -14.26
N GLU A 189 29.85 6.08 -15.41
CA GLU A 189 29.02 7.29 -15.50
C GLU A 189 27.64 7.06 -14.87
N ASP A 190 26.99 5.94 -15.19
CA ASP A 190 25.67 5.60 -14.66
C ASP A 190 25.69 5.39 -13.14
N ARG A 191 26.78 4.83 -12.60
CA ARG A 191 26.95 4.65 -11.14
C ARG A 191 26.93 5.99 -10.38
N GLN A 192 27.27 7.09 -11.04
CA GLN A 192 27.28 8.44 -10.44
C GLN A 192 25.92 9.14 -10.49
N LEU A 193 24.88 8.51 -11.04
CA LEU A 193 23.54 9.08 -11.08
C LEU A 193 23.04 9.34 -9.65
N LYS A 194 22.56 10.57 -9.41
CA LYS A 194 22.05 11.02 -8.09
C LYS A 194 20.96 10.09 -7.55
N GLN A 195 20.14 9.51 -8.42
CA GLN A 195 19.10 8.56 -8.02
C GLN A 195 19.69 7.31 -7.35
N ILE A 196 20.77 6.75 -7.91
CA ILE A 196 21.47 5.58 -7.36
C ILE A 196 22.17 5.95 -6.05
N GLN A 197 22.85 7.09 -6.02
CA GLN A 197 23.55 7.56 -4.82
C GLN A 197 22.60 7.82 -3.63
N ASN A 198 21.40 8.34 -3.90
CA ASN A 198 20.40 8.62 -2.86
C ASN A 198 19.72 7.35 -2.31
N LEU A 199 19.71 6.24 -3.06
CA LEU A 199 19.08 4.99 -2.65
C LEU A 199 19.90 4.22 -1.61
N LEU A 200 21.22 4.13 -1.77
CA LEU A 200 22.07 3.33 -0.89
C LEU A 200 21.94 3.71 0.62
N PRO A 201 21.94 5.01 1.01
CA PRO A 201 21.73 5.40 2.40
C PRO A 201 20.35 5.04 2.98
N LEU A 202 19.33 4.90 2.14
CA LEU A 202 17.99 4.45 2.57
C LEU A 202 17.97 2.92 2.72
N LEU A 203 18.50 2.19 1.74
CA LEU A 203 18.57 0.73 1.77
C LEU A 203 19.40 0.22 2.95
N ARG A 204 20.52 0.87 3.26
CA ARG A 204 21.34 0.56 4.46
C ARG A 204 20.57 0.76 5.77
N ARG A 205 19.51 1.58 5.79
CA ARG A 205 18.64 1.75 6.96
C ARG A 205 17.45 0.78 6.98
N GLY A 206 17.33 -0.10 5.98
CA GLY A 206 16.19 -1.01 5.84
C GLY A 206 14.95 -0.36 5.19
N ILE A 207 15.12 0.73 4.45
CA ILE A 207 14.03 1.47 3.80
C ILE A 207 14.17 1.34 2.28
N GLY A 208 13.20 0.69 1.65
CA GLY A 208 13.10 0.58 0.19
C GLY A 208 11.99 1.47 -0.38
N ILE A 209 12.20 1.95 -1.61
CA ILE A 209 11.18 2.66 -2.39
C ILE A 209 10.99 1.89 -3.70
N HIS A 210 9.74 1.67 -4.09
CA HIS A 210 9.41 1.03 -5.36
C HIS A 210 8.21 1.72 -6.00
N HIS A 211 8.41 2.26 -7.20
CA HIS A 211 7.36 2.74 -8.09
C HIS A 211 7.87 2.65 -9.54
N GLY A 212 6.95 2.64 -10.51
CA GLY A 212 7.30 2.72 -11.93
C GLY A 212 7.60 4.13 -12.39
#